data_AF-A0A8T2LK25-F1
#
_entry.id   AF-A0A8T2LK25-F1
#
_cell.length_a   1.000
_cell.length_b   1.000
_cell.length_c   1.000
_cell.angle_alpha   90.00
_cell.angle_beta   90.00
_cell.angle_gamma   90.00
#
_symmetry.space_group_name_H-M   'P 1'
#
loop_
_entity.id
_entity.type
_entity.pdbx_description
1 polymer ?
#
loop_
_entity_poly.entity_id
_entity_poly.type
_entity_poly.pdbx_seq_one_letter_code
_entity_poly.pdbx_strand_id
1 'polypeptide(L)'
;MNLTSPSDLQDKATVKVVFSPTTHVTLCQDGSPPPHYFGASHSTNFSPALSPSPSSSDTVILSTPPSTSGASSESSLESSSESASSLKSSQWPSVFDVPRFSYDSELKLQHANTAFKEGGTFLSPEPKLKSSILDGLAEEIVKYKLYPTDSDFEEVAKALIKKHPCLKEQGSVTGCSGWKVSLKYKLCNYRTKLRNVGCMEVTVNSLKHKPQGKSSPAYGVKKPRRAEVNYCPSFPSGETAESLERVRVNLLSEGKKKNNDQTLKVLMDKTFALRRHEVIHESPLIADFKTRWPALFRTKEVSAEFERITTVPLLTRFFSKLDLHSAKLLKVFAKRGGVQGRKIMQHVTAMAQSDYVEVKRESVLRALCLYLNEEPDDLIREYMVSDVAAIQLGIDGTVLGIFATRVEGAEVMDHPADVGVVIEGVVVLEDLASVSLAIALLFGLIYAFNLSYPPKFRYTFEVIQKLFLELDANKLSHKVQALKTKLFSELE
;
A
#
# COMPACT_ATOMS: atom_id res chain seq x y z
N MET A 1 -9.13 -53.02 -14.22
CA MET A 1 -9.49 -53.77 -13.01
C MET A 1 -10.39 -52.86 -12.18
N ASN A 2 -11.64 -53.25 -11.96
CA ASN A 2 -12.58 -52.46 -11.17
C ASN A 2 -12.58 -53.02 -9.75
N LEU A 3 -12.13 -52.22 -8.78
CA LEU A 3 -12.13 -52.58 -7.37
C LEU A 3 -13.55 -52.34 -6.83
N THR A 4 -14.20 -53.40 -6.35
CA THR A 4 -15.58 -53.35 -5.84
C THR A 4 -15.66 -53.24 -4.31
N SER A 5 -14.51 -53.30 -3.61
CA SER A 5 -14.46 -53.20 -2.14
C SER A 5 -13.20 -52.47 -1.65
N PRO A 6 -13.30 -51.66 -0.56
CA PRO A 6 -12.14 -51.00 0.07
C PRO A 6 -11.12 -51.98 0.68
N SER A 7 -11.49 -53.25 0.82
CA SER A 7 -10.63 -54.32 1.35
C SER A 7 -9.48 -54.69 0.41
N ASP A 8 -9.59 -54.36 -0.88
CA ASP A 8 -8.69 -54.81 -1.93
C ASP A 8 -7.46 -53.88 -2.13
N LEU A 9 -7.30 -52.87 -1.27
CA LEU A 9 -6.20 -51.91 -1.32
C LEU A 9 -5.04 -52.33 -0.40
N GLN A 10 -3.89 -52.65 -1.00
CA GLN A 10 -2.68 -53.08 -0.27
C GLN A 10 -1.93 -51.93 0.44
N ASP A 11 -2.10 -50.68 0.02
CA ASP A 11 -1.51 -49.51 0.70
C ASP A 11 -2.59 -48.51 1.12
N LYS A 12 -2.95 -48.54 2.40
CA LYS A 12 -4.01 -47.70 2.99
C LYS A 12 -3.47 -46.36 3.50
N ALA A 13 -2.15 -46.15 3.53
CA ALA A 13 -1.56 -44.94 4.12
C ALA A 13 -1.54 -43.74 3.17
N THR A 14 -1.79 -43.96 1.87
CA THR A 14 -1.59 -42.95 0.82
C THR A 14 -2.91 -42.43 0.19
N VAL A 15 -4.07 -42.87 0.68
CA VAL A 15 -5.39 -42.52 0.09
C VAL A 15 -6.17 -41.55 1.00
N LYS A 16 -6.53 -40.37 0.48
CA LYS A 16 -7.48 -39.43 1.12
C LYS A 16 -8.86 -39.55 0.47
N VAL A 17 -9.86 -39.94 1.26
CA VAL A 17 -11.27 -39.96 0.85
C VAL A 17 -11.85 -38.55 0.92
N VAL A 18 -12.35 -38.03 -0.20
CA VAL A 18 -13.03 -36.73 -0.28
C VAL A 18 -14.52 -36.98 -0.53
N PHE A 19 -15.36 -36.60 0.42
CA PHE A 19 -16.81 -36.59 0.22
C PHE A 19 -17.20 -35.31 -0.54
N SER A 20 -17.67 -35.46 -1.78
CA SER A 20 -18.36 -34.37 -2.48
C SER A 20 -19.86 -34.48 -2.21
N PRO A 21 -20.54 -33.41 -1.78
CA PRO A 21 -22.00 -33.41 -1.69
C PRO A 21 -22.58 -33.31 -3.10
N THR A 22 -23.20 -34.39 -3.58
CA THR A 22 -23.90 -34.43 -4.86
C THR A 22 -25.18 -33.61 -4.77
N THR A 23 -25.32 -32.69 -5.72
CA THR A 23 -26.49 -31.89 -6.04
C THR A 23 -27.69 -32.78 -6.37
N HIS A 24 -28.75 -32.72 -5.56
CA HIS A 24 -30.05 -33.27 -5.95
C HIS A 24 -30.86 -32.21 -6.70
N VAL A 25 -31.07 -32.47 -7.99
CA VAL A 25 -32.11 -31.83 -8.81
C VAL A 25 -33.42 -32.55 -8.51
N THR A 26 -34.50 -31.82 -8.24
CA THR A 26 -35.85 -32.39 -8.25
C THR A 26 -36.84 -31.38 -8.83
N LEU A 27 -37.48 -31.79 -9.93
CA LEU A 27 -38.58 -31.11 -10.61
C LEU A 27 -39.86 -31.12 -9.76
N CYS A 28 -40.67 -30.07 -9.90
CA CYS A 28 -41.99 -29.92 -9.31
C CYS A 28 -43.04 -30.85 -9.94
N GLN A 29 -43.99 -31.36 -9.13
CA GLN A 29 -45.43 -31.39 -9.44
C GLN A 29 -46.32 -31.76 -8.22
N ASP A 30 -47.38 -30.95 -8.10
CA ASP A 30 -48.68 -30.97 -7.38
C ASP A 30 -49.20 -32.11 -6.46
N GLY A 31 -49.98 -31.70 -5.43
CA GLY A 31 -51.21 -32.41 -4.98
C GLY A 31 -51.38 -32.90 -3.51
N SER A 32 -51.89 -32.02 -2.61
CA SER A 32 -52.92 -32.20 -1.52
C SER A 32 -52.92 -33.41 -0.51
N PRO A 33 -53.69 -33.43 0.63
CA PRO A 33 -53.15 -33.44 2.02
C PRO A 33 -53.69 -34.60 2.94
N PRO A 34 -53.81 -34.46 4.30
CA PRO A 34 -52.95 -34.98 5.40
C PRO A 34 -53.62 -36.13 6.24
N PRO A 35 -53.06 -36.62 7.40
CA PRO A 35 -53.41 -36.03 8.72
C PRO A 35 -52.40 -36.16 9.92
N HIS A 36 -52.59 -35.25 10.89
CA HIS A 36 -52.48 -35.28 12.37
C HIS A 36 -51.36 -36.06 13.12
N TYR A 37 -50.62 -35.39 14.02
CA TYR A 37 -50.81 -35.46 15.49
C TYR A 37 -49.92 -34.45 16.28
N PHE A 38 -50.59 -33.68 17.13
CA PHE A 38 -50.25 -33.00 18.40
C PHE A 38 -48.81 -32.69 18.87
N GLY A 39 -48.64 -31.47 19.39
CA GLY A 39 -47.66 -31.13 20.44
C GLY A 39 -47.42 -29.62 20.63
N ALA A 40 -48.09 -29.01 21.60
CA ALA A 40 -48.05 -27.58 21.99
C ALA A 40 -46.61 -27.09 22.35
N SER A 41 -46.25 -25.79 22.26
CA SER A 41 -46.78 -24.71 23.11
C SER A 41 -46.11 -23.34 22.81
N HIS A 42 -46.95 -22.28 22.86
CA HIS A 42 -46.76 -20.84 23.18
C HIS A 42 -45.58 -20.04 22.58
N SER A 43 -45.79 -19.08 21.65
CA SER A 43 -46.40 -17.73 21.77
C SER A 43 -45.53 -16.77 22.62
N THR A 44 -45.06 -15.60 22.15
CA THR A 44 -45.83 -14.52 21.52
C THR A 44 -44.96 -13.56 20.69
N ASN A 45 -45.56 -13.10 19.58
CA ASN A 45 -45.16 -12.02 18.67
C ASN A 45 -45.19 -10.64 19.35
N PHE A 46 -44.57 -9.61 18.74
CA PHE A 46 -45.31 -8.48 18.18
C PHE A 46 -44.42 -7.52 17.34
N SER A 47 -44.87 -7.30 16.11
CA SER A 47 -44.75 -6.12 15.22
C SER A 47 -45.96 -6.23 14.27
N PRO A 48 -46.41 -5.21 13.50
CA PRO A 48 -45.78 -3.92 13.18
C PRO A 48 -46.79 -2.74 13.21
N ALA A 49 -46.35 -1.53 12.78
CA ALA A 49 -46.93 -0.76 11.66
C ALA A 49 -46.97 0.78 11.84
N LEU A 50 -46.67 1.47 10.73
CA LEU A 50 -47.19 2.76 10.22
C LEU A 50 -46.59 4.11 10.70
N SER A 51 -46.01 4.81 9.71
CA SER A 51 -45.78 6.27 9.59
C SER A 51 -47.12 7.05 9.59
N PRO A 52 -47.18 8.40 9.75
CA PRO A 52 -46.61 9.38 8.80
C PRO A 52 -46.06 10.70 9.40
N SER A 53 -45.36 11.47 8.56
CA SER A 53 -44.92 12.86 8.77
C SER A 53 -46.07 13.88 8.70
N PRO A 54 -45.85 15.11 9.18
CA PRO A 54 -46.17 16.27 8.36
C PRO A 54 -45.13 17.41 8.40
N SER A 55 -45.21 18.23 7.36
CA SER A 55 -44.39 19.39 6.97
C SER A 55 -44.87 20.73 7.55
N SER A 56 -44.03 21.76 7.32
CA SER A 56 -44.36 23.19 7.08
C SER A 56 -44.41 24.15 8.27
N SER A 57 -43.53 25.16 8.24
CA SER A 57 -43.91 26.59 8.33
C SER A 57 -42.83 27.50 7.71
N ASP A 58 -43.32 28.43 6.90
CA ASP A 58 -42.62 29.46 6.12
C ASP A 58 -41.97 30.56 6.96
N THR A 59 -40.94 31.22 6.43
CA THR A 59 -40.81 32.68 6.56
C THR A 59 -40.08 33.27 5.36
N VAL A 60 -40.78 34.15 4.65
CA VAL A 60 -40.32 34.98 3.52
C VAL A 60 -39.71 36.27 4.06
N ILE A 61 -38.49 36.64 3.65
CA ILE A 61 -38.07 38.05 3.57
C ILE A 61 -37.21 38.25 2.31
N LEU A 62 -37.71 39.13 1.45
CA LEU A 62 -37.09 39.68 0.24
C LEU A 62 -36.17 40.85 0.64
N SER A 63 -34.98 40.98 0.01
CA SER A 63 -34.48 42.22 -0.64
C SER A 63 -33.02 42.09 -1.10
N THR A 64 -32.82 42.37 -2.39
CA THR A 64 -31.59 42.57 -3.18
C THR A 64 -31.06 44.02 -3.02
N PRO A 65 -30.01 44.46 -3.76
CA PRO A 65 -28.57 44.14 -3.69
C PRO A 65 -27.70 45.42 -3.50
N PRO A 66 -26.35 45.38 -3.51
CA PRO A 66 -25.55 46.56 -3.83
C PRO A 66 -24.81 46.45 -5.17
N SER A 67 -24.77 47.61 -5.85
CA SER A 67 -24.07 47.90 -7.09
C SER A 67 -22.57 48.14 -6.87
N THR A 68 -21.79 47.56 -7.78
CA THR A 68 -20.72 48.16 -8.61
C THR A 68 -19.60 49.04 -8.00
N SER A 69 -18.39 48.66 -8.39
CA SER A 69 -17.17 49.44 -8.70
C SER A 69 -16.27 49.96 -7.58
N GLY A 70 -15.00 49.55 -7.67
CA GLY A 70 -13.85 50.18 -7.02
C GLY A 70 -12.62 49.28 -7.12
N ALA A 71 -11.85 49.44 -8.20
CA ALA A 71 -10.62 48.71 -8.48
C ALA A 71 -9.44 49.14 -7.59
N SER A 72 -8.37 48.31 -7.62
CA SER A 72 -6.97 48.55 -7.16
C SER A 72 -6.76 48.29 -5.66
N SER A 73 -5.78 47.54 -5.14
CA SER A 73 -4.50 47.03 -5.66
C SER A 73 -4.06 45.81 -4.85
N GLU A 74 -3.05 45.12 -5.39
CA GLU A 74 -2.33 43.94 -4.93
C GLU A 74 -2.06 43.82 -3.42
N SER A 75 -2.36 42.63 -2.88
CA SER A 75 -1.55 42.03 -1.83
C SER A 75 -1.63 40.51 -1.94
N SER A 76 -0.48 39.88 -2.15
CA SER A 76 -0.24 38.45 -2.13
C SER A 76 -0.88 37.81 -0.91
N LEU A 77 -1.94 37.04 -1.13
CA LEU A 77 -2.44 36.08 -0.17
C LEU A 77 -2.36 34.72 -0.85
N GLU A 78 -1.43 33.91 -0.37
CA GLU A 78 -1.44 32.47 -0.54
C GLU A 78 -2.80 31.97 -0.02
N SER A 79 -3.79 31.94 -0.90
CA SER A 79 -5.02 31.22 -0.67
C SER A 79 -4.67 29.76 -0.81
N SER A 80 -4.33 29.14 0.32
CA SER A 80 -4.38 27.70 0.53
C SER A 80 -5.74 27.19 0.05
N SER A 81 -5.83 26.81 -1.22
CA SER A 81 -6.93 26.00 -1.68
C SER A 81 -6.68 24.61 -1.11
N GLU A 82 -7.13 24.40 0.13
CA GLU A 82 -7.47 23.06 0.62
C GLU A 82 -8.61 22.55 -0.26
N SER A 83 -8.25 22.12 -1.48
CA SER A 83 -9.13 21.40 -2.36
C SER A 83 -9.29 20.02 -1.76
N ALA A 84 -10.34 19.86 -0.94
CA ALA A 84 -10.99 18.64 -0.47
C ALA A 84 -10.38 17.30 -0.93
N SER A 85 -9.15 17.04 -0.52
CA SER A 85 -8.43 15.82 -0.81
C SER A 85 -8.71 14.85 0.33
N SER A 86 -9.45 13.77 0.06
CA SER A 86 -9.63 12.65 0.98
C SER A 86 -8.34 11.85 1.21
N LEU A 87 -7.24 12.21 0.51
CA LEU A 87 -5.95 11.56 0.61
C LEU A 87 -5.18 12.07 1.82
N LYS A 88 -4.50 11.14 2.50
CA LYS A 88 -3.53 11.47 3.54
C LYS A 88 -2.28 12.04 2.87
N SER A 89 -1.72 13.09 3.46
CA SER A 89 -0.59 13.84 2.92
C SER A 89 0.76 13.47 3.54
N SER A 90 0.79 12.69 4.62
CA SER A 90 1.99 12.45 5.42
C SER A 90 2.22 10.99 5.77
N GLN A 91 3.49 10.62 5.83
CA GLN A 91 3.93 9.32 6.36
C GLN A 91 3.83 9.26 7.88
N TRP A 92 4.02 8.05 8.41
CA TRP A 92 4.19 7.88 9.86
C TRP A 92 5.37 8.73 10.35
N PRO A 93 5.18 9.56 11.40
CA PRO A 93 6.20 10.50 11.84
C PRO A 93 7.37 9.78 12.52
N SER A 94 8.55 10.39 12.50
CA SER A 94 9.72 9.90 13.24
C SER A 94 9.54 9.99 14.75
N VAL A 95 8.76 10.97 15.20
CA VAL A 95 8.32 11.15 16.59
C VAL A 95 6.82 11.36 16.58
N PHE A 96 6.07 10.50 17.27
CA PHE A 96 4.62 10.64 17.36
C PHE A 96 4.25 11.75 18.34
N ASP A 97 3.60 12.79 17.84
CA ASP A 97 3.07 13.88 18.67
C ASP A 97 1.71 13.49 19.23
N VAL A 98 1.64 13.39 20.56
CA VAL A 98 0.39 13.09 21.27
C VAL A 98 -0.57 14.28 21.07
N PRO A 99 -1.80 14.04 20.59
CA PRO A 99 -2.76 15.11 20.33
C PRO A 99 -3.16 15.82 21.63
N ARG A 100 -3.87 16.93 21.48
CA ARG A 100 -4.60 17.54 22.59
C ARG A 100 -5.90 16.75 22.80
N PHE A 101 -6.17 16.38 24.05
CA PHE A 101 -7.40 15.69 24.44
C PHE A 101 -8.53 16.68 24.73
N SER A 102 -9.72 16.15 25.09
CA SER A 102 -10.84 16.99 25.55
C SER A 102 -10.43 17.86 26.73
N TYR A 103 -11.08 19.02 26.88
CA TYR A 103 -10.75 19.99 27.93
C TYR A 103 -10.75 19.37 29.34
N ASP A 104 -11.75 18.56 29.67
CA ASP A 104 -11.85 17.89 30.96
C ASP A 104 -10.75 16.83 31.16
N SER A 105 -10.36 16.14 30.09
CA SER A 105 -9.27 15.14 30.14
C SER A 105 -7.93 15.83 30.36
N GLU A 106 -7.66 16.93 29.66
CA GLU A 106 -6.45 17.73 29.83
C GLU A 106 -6.35 18.29 31.25
N LEU A 107 -7.43 18.83 31.81
CA LEU A 107 -7.43 19.35 33.18
C LEU A 107 -7.10 18.25 34.20
N LYS A 108 -7.70 17.07 34.07
CA LYS A 108 -7.39 15.90 34.91
C LYS A 108 -5.93 15.46 34.78
N LEU A 109 -5.42 15.40 33.55
CA LEU A 109 -4.03 15.03 33.28
C LEU A 109 -3.04 16.08 33.81
N GLN A 110 -3.38 17.36 33.76
CA GLN A 110 -2.55 18.43 34.31
C GLN A 110 -2.43 18.30 35.83
N HIS A 111 -3.56 18.19 36.55
CA HIS A 111 -3.56 17.99 38.00
C HIS A 111 -2.78 16.73 38.41
N ALA A 112 -2.99 15.62 37.70
CA ALA A 112 -2.28 14.37 37.97
C ALA A 112 -0.78 14.45 37.69
N ASN A 113 -0.35 15.15 36.62
CA ASN A 113 1.06 15.37 36.35
C ASN A 113 1.72 16.28 37.38
N THR A 114 1.00 17.27 37.93
CA THR A 114 1.48 18.09 39.05
C THR A 114 1.69 17.23 40.29
N ALA A 115 0.68 16.43 40.69
CA ALA A 115 0.80 15.49 41.82
C ALA A 115 1.94 14.46 41.63
N PHE A 116 2.17 14.02 40.39
CA PHE A 116 3.30 13.16 40.06
C PHE A 116 4.65 13.87 40.23
N LYS A 117 4.78 15.12 39.79
CA LYS A 117 6.01 15.90 39.94
C LYS A 117 6.33 16.23 41.40
N GLU A 118 5.30 16.51 42.19
CA GLU A 118 5.45 16.91 43.60
C GLU A 118 5.69 15.72 44.52
N GLY A 119 4.96 14.61 44.31
CA GLY A 119 4.94 13.48 45.25
C GLY A 119 5.14 12.11 44.62
N GLY A 120 5.49 12.02 43.33
CA GLY A 120 5.67 10.73 42.64
C GLY A 120 4.40 9.90 42.48
N THR A 121 3.23 10.52 42.69
CA THR A 121 1.94 9.81 42.68
C THR A 121 1.50 9.51 41.25
N PHE A 122 1.35 8.23 40.92
CA PHE A 122 0.85 7.79 39.61
C PHE A 122 -0.68 7.86 39.55
N LEU A 123 -1.21 8.18 38.37
CA LEU A 123 -2.63 8.19 38.10
C LEU A 123 -3.06 6.84 37.52
N SER A 124 -4.02 6.20 38.18
CA SER A 124 -4.83 5.15 37.57
C SER A 124 -6.09 5.79 36.99
N PRO A 125 -6.19 6.00 35.67
CA PRO A 125 -7.30 6.74 35.08
C PRO A 125 -8.60 5.93 35.18
N GLU A 126 -9.68 6.61 35.59
CA GLU A 126 -11.03 6.05 35.52
C GLU A 126 -11.41 5.65 34.08
N PRO A 127 -12.34 4.69 33.89
CA PRO A 127 -12.69 4.18 32.56
C PRO A 127 -13.06 5.26 31.53
N LYS A 128 -13.75 6.33 31.97
CA LYS A 128 -14.16 7.45 31.11
C LYS A 128 -12.96 8.24 30.60
N LEU A 129 -12.05 8.65 31.49
CA LEU A 129 -10.82 9.36 31.11
C LEU A 129 -9.94 8.49 30.21
N LYS A 130 -9.80 7.21 30.55
CA LYS A 130 -9.03 6.26 29.74
C LYS A 130 -9.60 6.13 28.32
N SER A 131 -10.92 6.01 28.17
CA SER A 131 -11.54 5.97 26.84
C SER A 131 -11.30 7.26 26.05
N SER A 132 -11.48 8.42 26.67
CA SER A 132 -11.27 9.73 26.03
C SER A 132 -9.85 9.90 25.47
N ILE A 133 -8.83 9.52 26.25
CA ILE A 133 -7.43 9.50 25.81
C ILE A 133 -7.24 8.56 24.62
N LEU A 134 -7.78 7.35 24.71
CA LEU A 134 -7.69 6.36 23.64
C LEU A 134 -8.44 6.79 22.36
N ASP A 135 -9.56 7.50 22.48
CA ASP A 135 -10.29 8.09 21.35
C ASP A 135 -9.43 9.12 20.63
N GLY A 136 -8.88 10.11 21.35
CA GLY A 136 -8.01 11.13 20.76
C GLY A 136 -6.76 10.53 20.09
N LEU A 137 -6.12 9.56 20.73
CA LEU A 137 -4.99 8.84 20.13
C LEU A 137 -5.40 8.05 18.88
N ALA A 138 -6.55 7.38 18.90
CA ALA A 138 -7.04 6.63 17.75
C ALA A 138 -7.32 7.53 16.55
N GLU A 139 -7.96 8.68 16.78
CA GLU A 139 -8.22 9.69 15.74
C GLU A 139 -6.93 10.25 15.14
N GLU A 140 -5.91 10.50 15.96
CA GLU A 140 -4.60 10.95 15.46
C GLU A 140 -3.88 9.86 14.67
N ILE A 141 -3.87 8.61 15.15
CA ILE A 141 -3.23 7.48 14.47
C ILE A 141 -3.80 7.27 13.06
N VAL A 142 -5.11 7.35 12.87
CA VAL A 142 -5.74 7.03 11.58
C VAL A 142 -5.44 8.05 10.48
N LYS A 143 -4.98 9.25 10.83
CA LYS A 143 -4.46 10.24 9.86
C LYS A 143 -3.24 9.70 9.11
N TYR A 144 -2.51 8.76 9.71
CA TYR A 144 -1.34 8.11 9.12
C TYR A 144 -1.66 6.69 8.65
N LYS A 145 -2.22 5.84 9.54
CA LYS A 145 -2.40 4.40 9.31
C LYS A 145 -3.69 3.86 9.93
N LEU A 146 -4.53 3.21 9.12
CA LEU A 146 -5.67 2.43 9.64
C LEU A 146 -5.25 1.05 10.16
N TYR A 147 -4.11 0.54 9.71
CA TYR A 147 -3.54 -0.73 10.16
C TYR A 147 -2.13 -0.53 10.77
N PRO A 148 -2.02 0.10 11.95
CA PRO A 148 -0.73 0.26 12.62
C PRO A 148 -0.09 -1.08 12.96
N THR A 149 1.24 -1.12 12.92
CA THR A 149 2.00 -2.28 13.35
C THR A 149 2.19 -2.31 14.87
N ASP A 150 2.72 -3.43 15.39
CA ASP A 150 3.02 -3.53 16.82
C ASP A 150 4.04 -2.49 17.32
N SER A 151 4.99 -2.09 16.46
CA SER A 151 5.97 -1.02 16.74
C SER A 151 5.29 0.33 16.83
N ASP A 152 4.40 0.62 15.88
CA ASP A 152 3.63 1.87 15.82
C ASP A 152 2.84 2.07 17.13
N PHE A 153 2.15 1.03 17.63
CA PHE A 153 1.43 1.10 18.90
C PHE A 153 2.36 1.33 20.10
N GLU A 154 3.56 0.77 20.05
CA GLU A 154 4.55 0.94 21.10
C GLU A 154 5.13 2.35 21.12
N GLU A 155 5.41 2.93 19.95
CA GLU A 155 5.84 4.32 19.77
C GLU A 155 4.79 5.30 20.32
N VAL A 156 3.51 5.11 20.00
CA VAL A 156 2.41 5.93 20.53
C VAL A 156 2.30 5.80 22.05
N ALA A 157 2.37 4.57 22.58
CA ALA A 157 2.30 4.35 24.01
C ALA A 157 3.48 5.01 24.75
N LYS A 158 4.70 4.92 24.21
CA LYS A 158 5.87 5.62 24.75
C LYS A 158 5.72 7.13 24.67
N ALA A 159 5.22 7.67 23.57
CA ALA A 159 4.96 9.10 23.41
C ALA A 159 3.93 9.61 24.44
N LEU A 160 2.87 8.85 24.68
CA LEU A 160 1.87 9.16 25.71
C LEU A 160 2.49 9.26 27.09
N ILE A 161 3.28 8.27 27.52
CA ILE A 161 3.95 8.28 28.82
C ILE A 161 4.99 9.38 28.91
N LYS A 162 5.71 9.68 27.82
CA LYS A 162 6.68 10.78 27.78
C LYS A 162 5.98 12.13 28.01
N LYS A 163 4.80 12.35 27.41
CA LYS A 163 4.04 13.59 27.58
C LYS A 163 3.33 13.67 28.92
N HIS A 164 2.82 12.55 29.42
CA HIS A 164 2.09 12.45 30.69
C HIS A 164 2.67 11.34 31.59
N PRO A 165 3.81 11.61 32.28
CA PRO A 165 4.47 10.62 33.12
C PRO A 165 3.59 10.02 34.23
N CYS A 166 2.57 10.75 34.69
CA CYS A 166 1.62 10.26 35.67
C CYS A 166 0.85 9.01 35.22
N LEU A 167 0.75 8.74 33.91
CA LEU A 167 0.02 7.59 33.34
C LEU A 167 0.85 6.29 33.28
N LYS A 168 2.11 6.31 33.75
CA LYS A 168 3.00 5.15 33.69
C LYS A 168 2.46 4.01 34.57
N GLU A 169 2.28 2.84 33.97
CA GLU A 169 1.76 1.65 34.65
C GLU A 169 2.80 1.04 35.60
N GLN A 170 2.42 0.84 36.85
CA GLN A 170 3.27 0.19 37.85
C GLN A 170 3.37 -1.31 37.58
N GLY A 171 4.57 -1.89 37.77
CA GLY A 171 4.82 -3.31 37.58
C GLY A 171 5.03 -3.76 36.12
N SER A 172 4.91 -2.86 35.14
CA SER A 172 5.31 -3.14 33.76
C SER A 172 6.78 -2.77 33.54
N VAL A 173 7.54 -3.68 32.90
CA VAL A 173 8.96 -3.44 32.52
C VAL A 173 9.12 -2.18 31.66
N THR A 174 8.15 -1.90 30.79
CA THR A 174 8.16 -0.72 29.91
C THR A 174 7.34 0.45 30.45
N GLY A 175 6.42 0.19 31.40
CA GLY A 175 5.50 1.20 31.94
C GLY A 175 4.38 1.65 30.99
N CYS A 176 4.31 1.10 29.76
CA CYS A 176 3.35 1.50 28.73
C CYS A 176 2.65 0.32 28.03
N SER A 177 2.87 -0.91 28.49
CA SER A 177 2.38 -2.14 27.83
C SER A 177 0.86 -2.25 27.79
N GLY A 178 0.16 -1.90 28.87
CA GLY A 178 -1.30 -1.94 28.93
C GLY A 178 -1.94 -0.81 28.12
N TRP A 179 -1.28 0.34 27.97
CA TRP A 179 -1.66 1.37 26.98
C TRP A 179 -1.55 0.85 25.55
N LYS A 180 -0.42 0.20 25.20
CA LYS A 180 -0.23 -0.45 23.88
C LYS A 180 -1.35 -1.46 23.59
N VAL A 181 -1.69 -2.32 24.56
CA VAL A 181 -2.79 -3.30 24.41
C VAL A 181 -4.14 -2.60 24.27
N SER A 182 -4.42 -1.60 25.10
CA SER A 182 -5.67 -0.83 25.06
C SER A 182 -5.85 -0.13 23.70
N LEU A 183 -4.78 0.44 23.14
CA LEU A 183 -4.79 1.05 21.81
C LEU A 183 -5.09 0.04 20.70
N LYS A 184 -4.53 -1.17 20.77
CA LYS A 184 -4.85 -2.23 19.79
C LYS A 184 -6.35 -2.55 19.76
N TYR A 185 -6.97 -2.70 20.94
CA TYR A 185 -8.41 -2.94 21.04
C TYR A 185 -9.20 -1.73 20.56
N LYS A 186 -8.80 -0.51 20.96
CA LYS A 186 -9.46 0.72 20.54
C LYS A 186 -9.47 0.88 19.02
N LEU A 187 -8.31 0.72 18.36
CA LEU A 187 -8.21 0.80 16.90
C LEU A 187 -8.97 -0.32 16.20
N CYS A 188 -9.06 -1.52 16.80
CA CYS A 188 -9.90 -2.58 16.26
C CYS A 188 -11.38 -2.16 16.23
N ASN A 189 -11.89 -1.65 17.34
CA ASN A 189 -13.26 -1.16 17.45
C ASN A 189 -13.51 0.06 16.56
N TYR A 190 -12.54 0.97 16.49
CA TYR A 190 -12.61 2.16 15.66
C TYR A 190 -12.67 1.81 14.16
N ARG A 191 -11.88 0.83 13.69
CA ARG A 191 -12.01 0.30 12.32
C ARG A 191 -13.40 -0.30 12.05
N THR A 192 -14.01 -0.97 13.02
CA THR A 192 -15.39 -1.48 12.88
C THR A 192 -16.38 -0.32 12.74
N LYS A 193 -16.24 0.75 13.54
CA LYS A 193 -17.03 1.98 13.39
C LYS A 193 -16.85 2.60 12.00
N LEU A 194 -15.60 2.75 11.54
CA LEU A 194 -15.27 3.28 10.22
C LEU A 194 -15.85 2.44 9.08
N ARG A 195 -15.87 1.11 9.23
CA ARG A 195 -16.51 0.22 8.27
C ARG A 195 -18.01 0.47 8.17
N ASN A 196 -18.67 0.70 9.31
CA ASN A 196 -20.13 0.91 9.34
C ASN A 196 -20.54 2.25 8.70
N VAL A 197 -19.66 3.25 8.72
CA VAL A 197 -19.87 4.55 8.02
C VAL A 197 -19.35 4.55 6.59
N GLY A 198 -18.89 3.41 6.06
CA GLY A 198 -18.52 3.26 4.65
C GLY A 198 -17.07 3.60 4.29
N CYS A 199 -16.13 3.64 5.24
CA CYS A 199 -14.72 3.88 4.93
C CYS A 199 -14.12 2.74 4.07
N MET A 200 -13.66 3.11 2.87
CA MET A 200 -13.30 2.15 1.82
C MET A 200 -12.10 1.25 2.17
N GLU A 201 -11.08 1.84 2.80
CA GLU A 201 -9.87 1.12 3.22
C GLU A 201 -10.16 -0.02 4.21
N VAL A 202 -11.27 0.03 4.97
CA VAL A 202 -11.66 -1.02 5.93
C VAL A 202 -12.81 -1.90 5.45
N THR A 203 -13.66 -1.44 4.53
CA THR A 203 -14.77 -2.23 3.96
C THR A 203 -14.30 -3.27 2.95
N VAL A 204 -13.17 -3.03 2.28
CA VAL A 204 -12.53 -3.97 1.33
C VAL A 204 -12.24 -5.35 1.94
N ASN A 205 -12.02 -5.42 3.25
CA ASN A 205 -11.79 -6.68 3.98
C ASN A 205 -13.07 -7.33 4.53
N SER A 206 -14.24 -6.72 4.33
CA SER A 206 -15.50 -7.27 4.85
C SER A 206 -15.95 -8.50 4.05
N LEU A 207 -16.69 -9.40 4.71
CA LEU A 207 -17.23 -10.61 4.08
C LEU A 207 -18.13 -10.30 2.87
N LYS A 208 -18.81 -9.15 2.87
CA LYS A 208 -19.70 -8.70 1.78
C LYS A 208 -18.98 -8.46 0.45
N HIS A 209 -17.68 -8.17 0.51
CA HIS A 209 -16.84 -7.90 -0.67
C HIS A 209 -15.95 -9.09 -1.05
N LYS A 210 -16.21 -10.28 -0.48
CA LYS A 210 -15.48 -11.50 -0.85
C LYS A 210 -16.16 -12.20 -2.02
N PRO A 211 -15.39 -12.88 -2.90
CA PRO A 211 -15.97 -13.67 -3.98
C PRO A 211 -16.98 -14.68 -3.44
N GLN A 212 -18.05 -14.92 -4.22
CA GLN A 212 -19.06 -15.92 -3.87
C GLN A 212 -18.39 -17.28 -3.57
N GLY A 213 -18.79 -17.92 -2.47
CA GLY A 213 -18.21 -19.18 -1.99
C GLY A 213 -16.92 -19.04 -1.15
N LYS A 214 -16.36 -17.83 -0.96
CA LYS A 214 -15.20 -17.59 -0.08
C LYS A 214 -15.62 -16.87 1.20
N SER A 215 -16.11 -17.62 2.18
CA SER A 215 -16.59 -17.12 3.48
C SER A 215 -15.52 -16.99 4.57
N SER A 216 -14.27 -17.40 4.32
CA SER A 216 -13.19 -17.28 5.31
C SER A 216 -12.80 -15.81 5.54
N PRO A 217 -12.74 -15.32 6.79
CA PRO A 217 -12.22 -13.99 7.13
C PRO A 217 -10.78 -13.76 6.63
N ALA A 218 -9.97 -14.82 6.46
CA ALA A 218 -8.58 -14.74 6.03
C ALA A 218 -8.37 -14.81 4.51
N TYR A 219 -9.41 -15.09 3.70
CA TYR A 219 -9.26 -15.14 2.25
C TYR A 219 -8.84 -13.76 1.71
N GLY A 220 -7.65 -13.72 1.12
CA GLY A 220 -7.09 -12.57 0.40
C GLY A 220 -7.06 -11.28 1.22
N VAL A 221 -6.41 -11.25 2.40
CA VAL A 221 -6.35 -10.03 3.25
C VAL A 221 -5.78 -8.83 2.46
N LYS A 222 -6.68 -7.89 2.11
CA LYS A 222 -6.43 -6.68 1.32
C LYS A 222 -6.18 -5.50 2.25
N LYS A 223 -4.97 -5.41 2.80
CA LYS A 223 -4.54 -4.32 3.69
C LYS A 223 -3.16 -3.82 3.27
N PRO A 224 -2.80 -2.56 3.57
CA PRO A 224 -1.45 -2.06 3.33
C PRO A 224 -0.39 -2.93 4.01
N ARG A 225 0.74 -3.14 3.35
CA ARG A 225 1.86 -3.99 3.81
C ARG A 225 3.23 -3.32 3.71
N ARG A 226 3.36 -2.26 2.93
CA ARG A 226 4.64 -1.63 2.54
C ARG A 226 4.58 -0.11 2.64
N ALA A 227 4.02 0.38 3.74
CA ALA A 227 3.82 1.81 4.00
C ALA A 227 2.94 2.52 2.95
N GLU A 228 2.01 1.81 2.31
CA GLU A 228 1.00 2.45 1.48
C GLU A 228 0.10 3.33 2.37
N VAL A 229 0.23 4.64 2.24
CA VAL A 229 -0.51 5.65 3.00
C VAL A 229 -1.94 5.75 2.47
N ASN A 230 -2.07 5.81 1.14
CA ASN A 230 -3.34 5.86 0.43
C ASN A 230 -3.62 4.50 -0.24
N TYR A 231 -3.81 3.46 0.57
CA TYR A 231 -4.00 2.10 0.09
C TYR A 231 -5.27 1.94 -0.76
N CYS A 232 -6.43 2.33 -0.20
CA CYS A 232 -7.75 2.31 -0.84
C CYS A 232 -8.55 3.54 -0.38
N PRO A 233 -8.25 4.73 -0.92
CA PRO A 233 -8.87 5.98 -0.47
C PRO A 233 -10.34 6.07 -0.89
N SER A 234 -11.15 6.79 -0.12
CA SER A 234 -12.52 7.13 -0.53
C SER A 234 -12.52 8.08 -1.73
N PHE A 235 -13.59 8.09 -2.52
CA PHE A 235 -13.76 9.07 -3.59
C PHE A 235 -13.73 10.51 -3.04
N PRO A 236 -13.25 11.48 -3.84
CA PRO A 236 -13.32 12.89 -3.47
C PRO A 236 -14.75 13.34 -3.17
N SER A 237 -14.90 14.36 -2.33
CA SER A 237 -16.22 14.87 -1.94
C SER A 237 -17.06 15.26 -3.17
N GLY A 238 -18.27 14.69 -3.26
CA GLY A 238 -19.20 14.95 -4.37
C GLY A 238 -18.98 14.08 -5.61
N GLU A 239 -17.94 13.24 -5.65
CA GLU A 239 -17.69 12.32 -6.77
C GLU A 239 -18.22 10.91 -6.47
N THR A 240 -18.82 10.28 -7.48
CA THR A 240 -19.23 8.88 -7.51
C THR A 240 -18.39 8.07 -8.51
N ALA A 241 -18.49 6.74 -8.46
CA ALA A 241 -17.83 5.86 -9.43
C ALA A 241 -18.21 6.22 -10.88
N GLU A 242 -19.48 6.52 -11.14
CA GLU A 242 -19.99 6.89 -12.47
C GLU A 242 -19.46 8.26 -12.93
N SER A 243 -19.31 9.22 -12.01
CA SER A 243 -18.72 10.51 -12.35
C SER A 243 -17.22 10.40 -12.66
N LEU A 244 -16.47 9.62 -11.89
CA LEU A 244 -15.06 9.37 -12.13
C LEU A 244 -14.84 8.53 -13.39
N GLU A 245 -15.78 7.64 -13.73
CA GLU A 245 -15.74 6.89 -14.98
C GLU A 245 -15.87 7.82 -16.20
N ARG A 246 -16.72 8.86 -16.13
CA ARG A 246 -16.77 9.89 -17.18
C ARG A 246 -15.45 10.65 -17.30
N VAL A 247 -14.80 10.95 -16.17
CA VAL A 247 -13.47 11.58 -16.15
C VAL A 247 -12.41 10.65 -16.78
N ARG A 248 -12.46 9.35 -16.51
CA ARG A 248 -11.58 8.34 -17.16
C ARG A 248 -11.81 8.28 -18.67
N VAL A 249 -13.05 8.31 -19.15
CA VAL A 249 -13.33 8.31 -20.60
C VAL A 249 -12.70 9.56 -21.24
N ASN A 250 -12.82 10.72 -20.59
CA ASN A 250 -12.16 11.94 -21.05
C ASN A 250 -10.61 11.83 -21.03
N LEU A 251 -10.05 11.16 -20.02
CA LEU A 251 -8.61 10.89 -19.92
C LEU A 251 -8.08 10.16 -21.17
N LEU A 252 -8.86 9.27 -21.79
CA LEU A 252 -8.46 8.56 -23.01
C LEU A 252 -8.26 9.51 -24.21
N SER A 253 -9.14 10.50 -24.39
CA SER A 253 -8.99 11.51 -25.44
C SER A 253 -7.86 12.48 -25.12
N GLU A 254 -7.76 12.94 -23.87
CA GLU A 254 -6.71 13.87 -23.45
C GLU A 254 -5.31 13.26 -23.55
N GLY A 255 -5.18 11.95 -23.27
CA GLY A 255 -3.93 11.22 -23.41
C GLY A 255 -3.40 11.16 -24.85
N LYS A 256 -4.27 11.23 -25.87
CA LYS A 256 -3.83 11.20 -27.28
C LYS A 256 -3.26 12.55 -27.76
N LYS A 257 -3.48 13.63 -27.01
CA LYS A 257 -3.04 14.97 -27.39
C LYS A 257 -1.54 15.16 -27.08
N LYS A 258 -0.85 15.86 -27.98
CA LYS A 258 0.53 16.30 -27.75
C LYS A 258 0.55 17.45 -26.73
N ASN A 259 1.61 17.54 -25.92
CA ASN A 259 1.84 18.62 -24.94
C ASN A 259 0.71 18.84 -23.91
N ASN A 260 0.04 17.77 -23.49
CA ASN A 260 -1.11 17.84 -22.59
C ASN A 260 -0.82 17.31 -21.17
N ASP A 261 0.45 17.29 -20.78
CA ASP A 261 0.92 16.66 -19.54
C ASP A 261 0.24 17.23 -18.28
N GLN A 262 0.01 18.54 -18.23
CA GLN A 262 -0.60 19.18 -17.06
C GLN A 262 -2.07 18.77 -16.89
N THR A 263 -2.84 18.77 -17.98
CA THR A 263 -4.24 18.32 -17.97
C THR A 263 -4.30 16.84 -17.61
N LEU A 264 -3.41 16.03 -18.18
CA LEU A 264 -3.35 14.60 -17.90
C LEU A 264 -3.07 14.34 -16.42
N LYS A 265 -2.11 15.06 -15.83
CA LYS A 265 -1.80 14.98 -14.41
C LYS A 265 -3.04 15.26 -13.55
N VAL A 266 -3.76 16.34 -13.83
CA VAL A 266 -4.99 16.70 -13.09
C VAL A 266 -6.07 15.62 -13.21
N LEU A 267 -6.27 15.06 -14.40
CA LEU A 267 -7.24 13.99 -14.60
C LEU A 267 -6.81 12.68 -13.93
N MET A 268 -5.52 12.36 -13.95
CA MET A 268 -4.94 11.22 -13.24
C MET A 268 -5.10 11.37 -11.73
N ASP A 269 -4.84 12.56 -11.17
CA ASP A 269 -5.07 12.86 -9.76
C ASP A 269 -6.54 12.65 -9.38
N LYS A 270 -7.47 13.22 -10.16
CA LYS A 270 -8.91 13.09 -9.91
C LYS A 270 -9.40 11.64 -9.93
N THR A 271 -8.81 10.80 -10.77
CA THR A 271 -9.23 9.41 -10.99
C THR A 271 -8.45 8.38 -10.16
N PHE A 272 -7.53 8.82 -9.29
CA PHE A 272 -6.68 7.93 -8.49
C PHE A 272 -7.46 6.94 -7.64
N ALA A 273 -8.49 7.40 -6.91
CA ALA A 273 -9.30 6.52 -6.06
C ALA A 273 -10.01 5.42 -6.87
N LEU A 274 -10.56 5.76 -8.05
CA LEU A 274 -11.19 4.80 -8.95
C LEU A 274 -10.21 3.70 -9.41
N ARG A 275 -9.01 4.10 -9.87
CA ARG A 275 -7.95 3.14 -10.25
C ARG A 275 -7.58 2.22 -9.09
N ARG A 276 -7.36 2.78 -7.89
CA ARG A 276 -7.00 1.98 -6.71
C ARG A 276 -8.09 0.98 -6.35
N HIS A 277 -9.36 1.34 -6.49
CA HIS A 277 -10.45 0.39 -6.24
C HIS A 277 -10.43 -0.74 -7.25
N GLU A 278 -10.29 -0.45 -8.54
CA GLU A 278 -10.22 -1.47 -9.60
C GLU A 278 -9.08 -2.47 -9.33
N VAL A 279 -7.87 -1.98 -9.07
CA VAL A 279 -6.70 -2.82 -8.75
C VAL A 279 -6.94 -3.70 -7.53
N ILE A 280 -7.48 -3.13 -6.45
CA ILE A 280 -7.62 -3.84 -5.18
C ILE A 280 -8.81 -4.79 -5.20
N HIS A 281 -9.96 -4.37 -5.72
CA HIS A 281 -11.19 -5.15 -5.69
C HIS A 281 -11.22 -6.21 -6.78
N GLU A 282 -10.93 -5.82 -8.02
CA GLU A 282 -11.11 -6.65 -9.21
C GLU A 282 -9.85 -7.44 -9.53
N SER A 283 -8.67 -6.90 -9.21
CA SER A 283 -7.37 -7.52 -9.54
C SER A 283 -7.30 -7.93 -11.03
N PRO A 284 -7.48 -6.96 -11.95
CA PRO A 284 -7.56 -7.20 -13.39
C PRO A 284 -6.22 -7.68 -13.97
N LEU A 285 -6.28 -8.35 -15.13
CA LEU A 285 -5.09 -8.68 -15.90
C LEU A 285 -4.37 -7.41 -16.35
N ILE A 286 -3.03 -7.45 -16.40
CA ILE A 286 -2.24 -6.27 -16.75
C ILE A 286 -2.55 -5.77 -18.17
N ALA A 287 -2.80 -6.68 -19.12
CA ALA A 287 -3.20 -6.33 -20.48
C ALA A 287 -4.49 -5.48 -20.48
N ASP A 288 -5.54 -5.96 -19.83
CA ASP A 288 -6.84 -5.29 -19.76
C ASP A 288 -6.72 -3.93 -19.05
N PHE A 289 -5.99 -3.88 -17.94
CA PHE A 289 -5.77 -2.63 -17.22
C PHE A 289 -4.99 -1.61 -18.05
N LYS A 290 -4.00 -2.06 -18.85
CA LYS A 290 -3.25 -1.22 -19.78
C LYS A 290 -4.14 -0.59 -20.85
N THR A 291 -5.10 -1.34 -21.39
CA THR A 291 -6.06 -0.78 -22.34
C THR A 291 -6.99 0.25 -21.71
N ARG A 292 -7.36 0.05 -20.44
CA ARG A 292 -8.31 0.90 -19.71
C ARG A 292 -7.68 2.18 -19.15
N TRP A 293 -6.41 2.12 -18.76
CA TRP A 293 -5.63 3.21 -18.15
C TRP A 293 -4.29 3.45 -18.86
N PRO A 294 -4.25 3.68 -20.18
CA PRO A 294 -3.01 3.78 -20.94
C PRO A 294 -2.09 4.92 -20.46
N ALA A 295 -2.68 5.99 -19.91
CA ALA A 295 -1.93 7.12 -19.35
C ALA A 295 -1.05 6.73 -18.14
N LEU A 296 -1.44 5.72 -17.35
CA LEU A 296 -0.66 5.26 -16.20
C LEU A 296 0.70 4.71 -16.64
N PHE A 297 0.78 4.14 -17.84
CA PHE A 297 1.97 3.52 -18.42
C PHE A 297 2.90 4.55 -19.09
N ARG A 298 2.92 5.78 -18.55
CA ARG A 298 3.92 6.79 -18.86
C ARG A 298 4.85 6.92 -17.67
N THR A 299 6.15 7.06 -17.91
CA THR A 299 7.18 7.22 -16.88
C THR A 299 6.80 8.24 -15.79
N LYS A 300 6.29 9.42 -16.20
CA LYS A 300 5.85 10.47 -15.26
C LYS A 300 4.67 10.03 -14.39
N GLU A 301 3.69 9.34 -14.98
CA GLU A 301 2.48 8.91 -14.27
C GLU A 301 2.72 7.70 -13.38
N VAL A 302 3.62 6.78 -13.71
CA VAL A 302 4.05 5.71 -12.80
C VAL A 302 4.67 6.30 -11.53
N SER A 303 5.57 7.29 -11.70
CA SER A 303 6.18 7.99 -10.58
C SER A 303 5.15 8.74 -9.74
N ALA A 304 4.22 9.46 -10.38
CA ALA A 304 3.16 10.19 -9.69
C ALA A 304 2.17 9.25 -8.97
N GLU A 305 1.83 8.10 -9.56
CA GLU A 305 0.94 7.12 -8.93
C GLU A 305 1.58 6.51 -7.68
N PHE A 306 2.88 6.18 -7.74
CA PHE A 306 3.62 5.74 -6.57
C PHE A 306 3.62 6.79 -5.45
N GLU A 307 3.83 8.06 -5.82
CA GLU A 307 3.80 9.17 -4.87
C GLU A 307 2.41 9.37 -4.27
N ARG A 308 1.33 9.26 -5.06
CA ARG A 308 -0.06 9.27 -4.55
C ARG A 308 -0.31 8.16 -3.54
N ILE A 309 0.28 6.97 -3.72
CA ILE A 309 0.13 5.82 -2.82
C ILE A 309 0.94 5.99 -1.52
N THR A 310 2.17 6.50 -1.61
CA THR A 310 3.17 6.43 -0.53
C THR A 310 3.57 7.77 0.07
N THR A 311 3.18 8.88 -0.57
CA THR A 311 3.61 10.28 -0.30
C THR A 311 5.11 10.53 -0.52
N VAL A 312 5.82 9.63 -1.22
CA VAL A 312 7.26 9.77 -1.52
C VAL A 312 7.50 9.91 -3.03
N PRO A 313 8.30 10.90 -3.47
CA PRO A 313 8.62 11.07 -4.89
C PRO A 313 9.57 9.96 -5.36
N LEU A 314 9.06 8.99 -6.13
CA LEU A 314 9.75 7.75 -6.52
C LEU A 314 11.15 7.99 -7.09
N LEU A 315 11.23 8.63 -8.26
CA LEU A 315 12.48 8.74 -9.02
C LEU A 315 13.50 9.62 -8.29
N THR A 316 13.07 10.80 -7.82
CA THR A 316 13.92 11.73 -7.08
C THR A 316 14.51 11.09 -5.83
N ARG A 317 13.69 10.41 -5.02
CA ARG A 317 14.14 9.78 -3.78
C ARG A 317 15.05 8.59 -4.05
N PHE A 318 14.64 7.71 -4.98
CA PHE A 318 15.39 6.52 -5.35
C PHE A 318 16.81 6.88 -5.81
N PHE A 319 16.94 7.76 -6.81
CA PHE A 319 18.25 8.11 -7.37
C PHE A 319 19.11 8.89 -6.37
N SER A 320 18.52 9.85 -5.64
CA SER A 320 19.25 10.60 -4.61
C SER A 320 19.88 9.67 -3.57
N LYS A 321 19.15 8.66 -3.10
CA LYS A 321 19.66 7.70 -2.11
C LYS A 321 20.60 6.66 -2.70
N LEU A 322 20.34 6.20 -3.91
CA LEU A 322 21.26 5.31 -4.63
C LEU A 322 22.62 5.99 -4.80
N ASP A 323 22.64 7.22 -5.28
CA ASP A 323 23.88 7.99 -5.50
C ASP A 323 24.59 8.27 -4.18
N LEU A 324 23.85 8.72 -3.15
CA LEU A 324 24.38 8.96 -1.80
C LEU A 324 25.09 7.72 -1.21
N HIS A 325 24.56 6.53 -1.47
CA HIS A 325 25.06 5.29 -0.91
C HIS A 325 26.04 4.53 -1.81
N SER A 326 26.13 4.87 -3.09
CA SER A 326 26.89 4.13 -4.10
C SER A 326 28.35 3.90 -3.69
N ALA A 327 29.10 4.96 -3.33
CA ALA A 327 30.50 4.82 -2.95
C ALA A 327 30.70 3.89 -1.74
N LYS A 328 29.81 3.96 -0.75
CA LYS A 328 29.89 3.10 0.45
C LYS A 328 29.49 1.66 0.11
N LEU A 329 28.47 1.46 -0.72
CA LEU A 329 28.06 0.14 -1.21
C LEU A 329 29.20 -0.54 -1.96
N LEU A 330 29.89 0.17 -2.85
CA LEU A 330 31.06 -0.35 -3.57
C LEU A 330 32.17 -0.80 -2.61
N LYS A 331 32.46 -0.02 -1.55
CA LYS A 331 33.42 -0.44 -0.51
C LYS A 331 32.97 -1.71 0.23
N VAL A 332 31.68 -1.84 0.53
CA VAL A 332 31.11 -3.04 1.17
C VAL A 332 31.21 -4.25 0.24
N PHE A 333 30.93 -4.06 -1.04
CA PHE A 333 30.98 -5.09 -2.08
C PHE A 333 32.41 -5.61 -2.28
N ALA A 334 33.42 -4.73 -2.32
CA ALA A 334 34.83 -5.10 -2.48
C ALA A 334 35.35 -5.99 -1.33
N LYS A 335 34.76 -5.91 -0.14
CA LYS A 335 35.11 -6.78 1.00
C LYS A 335 34.54 -8.19 0.88
N ARG A 336 33.70 -8.48 -0.13
CA ARG A 336 33.13 -9.82 -0.35
C ARG A 336 34.17 -10.70 -1.04
N GLY A 337 34.57 -11.79 -0.39
CA GLY A 337 35.49 -12.78 -0.97
C GLY A 337 34.78 -13.90 -1.77
N GLY A 338 35.59 -14.83 -2.27
CA GLY A 338 35.13 -16.06 -2.94
C GLY A 338 34.56 -15.86 -4.33
N VAL A 339 33.83 -16.86 -4.83
CA VAL A 339 33.21 -16.87 -6.18
C VAL A 339 32.26 -15.68 -6.36
N GLN A 340 31.43 -15.41 -5.35
CA GLN A 340 30.49 -14.29 -5.36
C GLN A 340 31.20 -12.93 -5.39
N GLY A 341 32.29 -12.78 -4.61
CA GLY A 341 33.13 -11.59 -4.66
C GLY A 341 33.68 -11.31 -6.06
N ARG A 342 34.18 -12.35 -6.74
CA ARG A 342 34.67 -12.24 -8.12
C ARG A 342 33.58 -11.81 -9.11
N LYS A 343 32.39 -12.41 -9.04
CA LYS A 343 31.23 -11.99 -9.85
C LYS A 343 30.89 -10.53 -9.63
N ILE A 344 30.79 -10.10 -8.37
CA ILE A 344 30.50 -8.70 -8.02
C ILE A 344 31.56 -7.76 -8.60
N MET A 345 32.84 -8.09 -8.43
CA MET A 345 33.94 -7.27 -8.95
C MET A 345 33.97 -7.21 -10.47
N GLN A 346 33.51 -8.24 -11.19
CA GLN A 346 33.39 -8.20 -12.65
C GLN A 346 32.43 -7.10 -13.10
N HIS A 347 31.23 -6.99 -12.49
CA HIS A 347 30.27 -5.93 -12.80
C HIS A 347 30.73 -4.55 -12.32
N VAL A 348 31.37 -4.47 -11.15
CA VAL A 348 31.85 -3.19 -10.58
C VAL A 348 33.03 -2.63 -11.36
N THR A 349 34.01 -3.47 -11.73
CA THR A 349 35.24 -3.04 -12.41
C THR A 349 34.97 -2.65 -13.85
N ALA A 350 34.11 -3.39 -14.55
CA ALA A 350 33.71 -3.05 -15.91
C ALA A 350 33.09 -1.64 -15.99
N MET A 351 32.44 -1.17 -14.93
CA MET A 351 31.63 0.06 -14.98
C MET A 351 32.29 1.25 -14.27
N ALA A 352 33.39 1.03 -13.52
CA ALA A 352 34.23 2.07 -12.96
C ALA A 352 34.93 2.94 -14.02
N GLN A 353 35.05 2.42 -15.25
CA GLN A 353 35.65 3.10 -16.40
C GLN A 353 34.64 3.92 -17.21
N SER A 354 33.34 3.82 -16.93
CA SER A 354 32.32 4.59 -17.65
C SER A 354 32.22 6.00 -17.09
N ASP A 355 32.00 7.00 -17.96
CA ASP A 355 31.66 8.36 -17.52
C ASP A 355 30.16 8.53 -17.27
N TYR A 356 29.32 7.62 -17.77
CA TYR A 356 27.86 7.70 -17.68
C TYR A 356 27.33 7.28 -16.31
N VAL A 357 26.46 8.10 -15.73
CA VAL A 357 25.92 7.88 -14.38
C VAL A 357 24.93 6.71 -14.35
N GLU A 358 24.19 6.49 -15.43
CA GLU A 358 23.23 5.41 -15.63
C GLU A 358 23.92 4.04 -15.56
N VAL A 359 25.06 3.92 -16.23
CA VAL A 359 25.92 2.74 -16.23
C VAL A 359 26.42 2.49 -14.80
N LYS A 360 26.95 3.50 -14.11
CA LYS A 360 27.38 3.36 -12.70
C LYS A 360 26.25 2.90 -11.79
N ARG A 361 25.05 3.47 -11.93
CA ARG A 361 23.86 3.10 -11.14
C ARG A 361 23.44 1.65 -11.41
N GLU A 362 23.39 1.23 -12.66
CA GLU A 362 23.10 -0.15 -13.03
C GLU A 362 24.12 -1.12 -12.43
N SER A 363 25.41 -0.79 -12.47
CA SER A 363 26.47 -1.59 -11.85
C SER A 363 26.21 -1.85 -10.38
N VAL A 364 25.92 -0.78 -9.63
CA VAL A 364 25.65 -0.84 -8.19
C VAL A 364 24.43 -1.71 -7.91
N LEU A 365 23.38 -1.61 -8.74
CA LEU A 365 22.15 -2.40 -8.58
C LEU A 365 22.38 -3.89 -8.89
N ARG A 366 23.11 -4.23 -9.97
CA ARG A 366 23.47 -5.63 -10.26
C ARG A 366 24.38 -6.22 -9.18
N ALA A 367 25.37 -5.46 -8.72
CA ALA A 367 26.25 -5.84 -7.63
C ALA A 367 25.48 -6.03 -6.31
N LEU A 368 24.45 -5.21 -6.05
CA LEU A 368 23.57 -5.35 -4.90
C LEU A 368 22.80 -6.68 -4.93
N CYS A 369 22.20 -7.05 -6.08
CA CYS A 369 21.55 -8.35 -6.26
C CYS A 369 22.51 -9.49 -5.89
N LEU A 370 23.70 -9.50 -6.50
CA LEU A 370 24.71 -10.53 -6.26
C LEU A 370 25.18 -10.58 -4.80
N TYR A 371 25.41 -9.43 -4.17
CA TYR A 371 25.77 -9.35 -2.75
C TYR A 371 24.70 -9.94 -1.84
N LEU A 372 23.43 -9.78 -2.22
CA LEU A 372 22.26 -10.37 -1.57
C LEU A 372 21.96 -11.80 -2.04
N ASN A 373 22.87 -12.44 -2.77
CA ASN A 373 22.74 -13.78 -3.34
C ASN A 373 21.48 -13.92 -4.24
N GLU A 374 21.17 -12.89 -5.01
CA GLU A 374 20.08 -12.84 -5.99
C GLU A 374 20.72 -12.65 -7.38
N GLU A 375 20.34 -13.47 -8.37
CA GLU A 375 20.99 -13.46 -9.70
C GLU A 375 20.37 -12.34 -10.56
N PRO A 376 21.11 -11.28 -10.94
CA PRO A 376 20.53 -10.10 -11.61
C PRO A 376 19.86 -10.44 -12.95
N ASP A 377 20.35 -11.42 -13.69
CA ASP A 377 19.84 -11.79 -15.01
C ASP A 377 18.45 -12.46 -14.96
N ASP A 378 18.02 -12.92 -13.78
CA ASP A 378 16.64 -13.38 -13.57
C ASP A 378 15.63 -12.21 -13.57
N LEU A 379 16.07 -10.98 -13.31
CA LEU A 379 15.25 -9.75 -13.33
C LEU A 379 15.49 -8.92 -14.57
N ILE A 380 16.75 -8.80 -15.00
CA ILE A 380 17.19 -7.95 -16.11
C ILE A 380 17.71 -8.86 -17.22
N ARG A 381 16.88 -9.09 -18.24
CA ARG A 381 17.23 -9.96 -19.35
C ARG A 381 17.75 -9.14 -20.52
N GLU A 382 18.93 -9.50 -21.02
CA GLU A 382 19.54 -8.86 -22.17
C GLU A 382 19.31 -9.68 -23.44
N TYR A 383 18.98 -8.98 -24.53
CA TYR A 383 18.71 -9.57 -25.83
C TYR A 383 19.44 -8.82 -26.94
N MET A 384 19.72 -9.51 -28.04
CA MET A 384 20.17 -8.85 -29.27
C MET A 384 18.95 -8.37 -30.05
N VAL A 385 18.98 -7.13 -30.57
CA VAL A 385 17.88 -6.54 -31.36
C VAL A 385 17.52 -7.41 -32.57
N SER A 386 18.50 -8.11 -33.15
CA SER A 386 18.29 -9.03 -34.27
C SER A 386 17.55 -10.32 -33.90
N ASP A 387 17.52 -10.71 -32.61
CA ASP A 387 16.88 -11.94 -32.14
C ASP A 387 15.46 -11.70 -31.62
N VAL A 388 14.58 -11.31 -32.55
CA VAL A 388 13.17 -11.00 -32.27
C VAL A 388 12.44 -12.21 -31.65
N ALA A 389 12.81 -13.43 -32.05
CA ALA A 389 12.18 -14.65 -31.53
C ALA A 389 12.54 -14.90 -30.05
N ALA A 390 13.80 -14.72 -29.67
CA ALA A 390 14.22 -14.84 -28.27
C ALA A 390 13.62 -13.72 -27.40
N ILE A 391 13.51 -12.49 -27.93
CA ILE A 391 12.83 -11.38 -27.25
C ILE A 391 11.38 -11.74 -26.95
N GLN A 392 10.61 -12.18 -27.96
CA GLN A 392 9.20 -12.51 -27.80
C GLN A 392 9.00 -13.66 -26.81
N LEU A 393 9.74 -14.77 -26.97
CA LEU A 393 9.68 -15.90 -26.05
C LEU A 393 10.06 -15.50 -24.62
N GLY A 394 11.05 -14.62 -24.49
CA GLY A 394 11.51 -14.05 -23.24
C GLY A 394 10.45 -13.20 -22.55
N ILE A 395 9.77 -12.35 -23.30
CA ILE A 395 8.66 -11.50 -22.82
C ILE A 395 7.50 -12.39 -22.36
N ASP A 396 7.02 -13.31 -23.20
CA ASP A 396 5.87 -14.17 -22.90
C ASP A 396 6.07 -14.99 -21.62
N GLY A 397 7.30 -15.46 -21.37
CA GLY A 397 7.67 -16.21 -20.17
C GLY A 397 7.94 -15.36 -18.92
N THR A 398 7.82 -14.04 -18.99
CA THR A 398 8.16 -13.13 -17.88
C THR A 398 6.93 -12.70 -17.08
N VAL A 399 6.87 -13.11 -15.82
CA VAL A 399 5.84 -12.64 -14.88
C VAL A 399 6.11 -11.21 -14.41
N LEU A 400 7.37 -10.89 -14.11
CA LEU A 400 7.81 -9.57 -13.68
C LEU A 400 9.30 -9.41 -13.98
N GLY A 401 9.67 -8.43 -14.80
CA GLY A 401 11.06 -8.26 -15.18
C GLY A 401 11.32 -7.03 -16.05
N ILE A 402 12.57 -6.90 -16.46
CA ILE A 402 13.10 -5.84 -17.31
C ILE A 402 13.78 -6.52 -18.49
N PHE A 403 13.57 -5.99 -19.69
CA PHE A 403 14.39 -6.35 -20.84
C PHE A 403 15.30 -5.18 -21.20
N ALA A 404 16.47 -5.49 -21.73
CA ALA A 404 17.34 -4.54 -22.39
C ALA A 404 17.78 -5.15 -23.73
N THR A 405 17.66 -4.40 -24.82
CA THR A 405 18.09 -4.84 -26.13
C THR A 405 19.40 -4.15 -26.52
N ARG A 406 20.30 -4.86 -27.21
CA ARG A 406 21.57 -4.33 -27.70
C ARG A 406 21.70 -4.55 -29.20
N VAL A 407 22.33 -3.59 -29.88
CA VAL A 407 22.73 -3.76 -31.28
C VAL A 407 23.94 -4.67 -31.38
N GLU A 408 24.10 -5.33 -32.53
CA GLU A 408 25.23 -6.20 -32.78
C GLU A 408 26.55 -5.42 -32.72
N GLY A 409 27.54 -5.97 -32.02
CA GLY A 409 28.82 -5.31 -31.80
C GLY A 409 28.86 -4.26 -30.67
N ALA A 410 27.74 -4.01 -29.98
CA ALA A 410 27.74 -3.15 -28.79
C ALA A 410 28.55 -3.76 -27.65
N GLU A 411 29.35 -2.94 -26.98
CA GLU A 411 30.04 -3.33 -25.76
C GLU A 411 29.07 -3.42 -24.58
N VAL A 412 29.47 -4.15 -23.52
CA VAL A 412 28.67 -4.29 -22.29
C VAL A 412 28.36 -2.93 -21.63
N MET A 413 29.24 -1.95 -21.85
CA MET A 413 29.14 -0.60 -21.28
C MET A 413 28.33 0.37 -22.14
N ASP A 414 28.01 0.00 -23.39
CA ASP A 414 27.22 0.84 -24.26
C ASP A 414 25.78 0.93 -23.75
N HIS A 415 25.13 2.04 -24.09
CA HIS A 415 23.72 2.21 -23.79
C HIS A 415 22.90 1.15 -24.56
N PRO A 416 21.96 0.47 -23.91
CA PRO A 416 21.04 -0.41 -24.61
C PRO A 416 20.26 0.38 -25.68
N ALA A 417 19.91 -0.30 -26.77
CA ALA A 417 19.07 0.25 -27.84
C ALA A 417 17.66 0.55 -27.32
N ASP A 418 17.13 -0.34 -26.48
CA ASP A 418 15.88 -0.15 -25.76
C ASP A 418 15.95 -0.82 -24.38
N VAL A 419 15.24 -0.26 -23.42
CA VAL A 419 15.00 -0.85 -22.11
C VAL A 419 13.51 -0.74 -21.80
N GLY A 420 12.92 -1.84 -21.33
CA GLY A 420 11.50 -1.86 -20.98
C GLY A 420 11.19 -2.71 -19.76
N VAL A 421 9.96 -2.57 -19.27
CA VAL A 421 9.43 -3.33 -18.14
C VAL A 421 8.35 -4.29 -18.65
N VAL A 422 8.41 -5.53 -18.18
CA VAL A 422 7.45 -6.59 -18.51
C VAL A 422 6.72 -7.04 -17.26
N ILE A 423 5.39 -7.14 -17.34
CA ILE A 423 4.54 -7.69 -16.28
C ILE A 423 3.50 -8.60 -16.93
N GLU A 424 3.38 -9.84 -16.44
CA GLU A 424 2.44 -10.86 -16.97
C GLU A 424 2.54 -11.06 -18.49
N GLY A 425 3.76 -11.10 -19.03
CA GLY A 425 3.99 -11.26 -20.47
C GLY A 425 3.68 -10.01 -21.30
N VAL A 426 3.31 -8.89 -20.67
CA VAL A 426 3.00 -7.64 -21.36
C VAL A 426 4.14 -6.65 -21.18
N VAL A 427 4.67 -6.11 -22.27
CA VAL A 427 5.54 -4.93 -22.23
C VAL A 427 4.71 -3.75 -21.75
N VAL A 428 4.94 -3.29 -20.52
CA VAL A 428 4.17 -2.20 -19.90
C VAL A 428 4.84 -0.85 -20.05
N LEU A 429 6.17 -0.82 -20.19
CA LEU A 429 6.98 0.36 -20.48
C LEU A 429 8.08 -0.05 -21.48
N GLU A 430 8.43 0.85 -22.38
CA GLU A 430 9.45 0.73 -23.43
C GLU A 430 10.12 2.10 -23.63
N ASP A 431 11.18 2.17 -24.43
CA ASP A 431 11.97 3.37 -24.72
C ASP A 431 12.52 4.05 -23.46
N LEU A 432 12.90 3.25 -22.45
CA LEU A 432 13.47 3.77 -21.21
C LEU A 432 14.97 4.06 -21.37
N ALA A 433 15.40 5.21 -20.85
CA ALA A 433 16.79 5.66 -20.99
C ALA A 433 17.85 4.79 -20.30
N SER A 434 17.47 3.94 -19.33
CA SER A 434 18.41 3.04 -18.67
C SER A 434 17.73 1.92 -17.88
N VAL A 435 18.48 0.84 -17.61
CA VAL A 435 18.06 -0.24 -16.71
C VAL A 435 17.79 0.28 -15.29
N SER A 436 18.58 1.24 -14.81
CA SER A 436 18.38 1.83 -13.47
C SER A 436 17.02 2.55 -13.35
N LEU A 437 16.58 3.24 -14.41
CA LEU A 437 15.25 3.83 -14.49
C LEU A 437 14.17 2.76 -14.56
N ALA A 438 14.37 1.70 -15.34
CA ALA A 438 13.43 0.58 -15.43
C ALA A 438 13.23 -0.12 -14.07
N ILE A 439 14.29 -0.30 -13.26
CA ILE A 439 14.20 -0.86 -11.90
C ILE A 439 13.34 0.05 -11.01
N ALA A 440 13.57 1.36 -11.03
CA ALA A 440 12.79 2.31 -10.25
C ALA A 440 11.30 2.31 -10.65
N LEU A 441 11.01 2.31 -11.96
CA LEU A 441 9.64 2.29 -12.47
C LEU A 441 8.94 0.96 -12.23
N LEU A 442 9.65 -0.17 -12.37
CA LEU A 442 9.14 -1.48 -12.00
C LEU A 442 8.75 -1.51 -10.51
N PHE A 443 9.57 -0.94 -9.63
CA PHE A 443 9.24 -0.78 -8.22
C PHE A 443 7.95 0.04 -8.04
N GLY A 444 7.79 1.15 -8.78
CA GLY A 444 6.56 1.95 -8.79
C GLY A 444 5.32 1.15 -9.21
N LEU A 445 5.43 0.39 -10.30
CA LEU A 445 4.35 -0.44 -10.85
C LEU A 445 3.93 -1.55 -9.87
N ILE A 446 4.87 -2.14 -9.13
CA ILE A 446 4.55 -3.11 -8.07
C ILE A 446 3.60 -2.51 -7.02
N TYR A 447 3.73 -1.22 -6.68
CA TYR A 447 2.81 -0.53 -5.77
C TYR A 447 1.50 -0.18 -6.47
N ALA A 448 1.59 0.37 -7.69
CA ALA A 448 0.43 0.75 -8.49
C ALA A 448 -0.55 -0.42 -8.66
N PHE A 449 -0.04 -1.62 -8.91
CA PHE A 449 -0.81 -2.85 -9.11
C PHE A 449 -0.96 -3.72 -7.87
N ASN A 450 -0.49 -3.28 -6.70
CA ASN A 450 -0.55 -4.07 -5.45
C ASN A 450 0.06 -5.49 -5.61
N LEU A 451 1.14 -5.60 -6.39
CA LEU A 451 1.84 -6.87 -6.66
C LEU A 451 2.75 -7.24 -5.50
N SER A 452 3.01 -8.54 -5.34
CA SER A 452 4.04 -9.02 -4.41
C SER A 452 5.43 -8.86 -5.01
N TYR A 453 6.45 -8.66 -4.17
CA TYR A 453 7.83 -8.72 -4.66
C TYR A 453 8.17 -10.11 -5.18
N PRO A 454 8.95 -10.23 -6.28
CA PRO A 454 9.44 -11.52 -6.75
C PRO A 454 10.20 -12.25 -5.64
N PRO A 455 9.90 -13.53 -5.34
CA PRO A 455 10.58 -14.26 -4.27
C PRO A 455 12.10 -14.33 -4.44
N LYS A 456 12.57 -14.38 -5.70
CA LYS A 456 13.99 -14.38 -6.06
C LYS A 456 14.73 -13.07 -5.75
N PHE A 457 13.99 -11.97 -5.58
CA PHE A 457 14.55 -10.62 -5.38
C PHE A 457 14.07 -9.94 -4.10
N ARG A 458 13.53 -10.71 -3.15
CA ARG A 458 12.90 -10.18 -1.93
C ARG A 458 13.81 -9.22 -1.15
N TYR A 459 15.13 -9.47 -1.14
CA TYR A 459 16.07 -8.65 -0.37
C TYR A 459 16.47 -7.39 -1.12
N THR A 460 16.66 -7.45 -2.44
CA THR A 460 16.93 -6.25 -3.25
C THR A 460 15.74 -5.30 -3.20
N PHE A 461 14.51 -5.80 -3.38
CA PHE A 461 13.31 -4.97 -3.24
C PHE A 461 13.12 -4.44 -1.81
N GLU A 462 13.52 -5.19 -0.77
CA GLU A 462 13.54 -4.71 0.61
C GLU A 462 14.55 -3.57 0.82
N VAL A 463 15.75 -3.65 0.23
CA VAL A 463 16.75 -2.56 0.25
C VAL A 463 16.20 -1.32 -0.43
N ILE A 464 15.62 -1.45 -1.63
CA ILE A 464 15.03 -0.33 -2.36
C ILE A 464 13.92 0.31 -1.51
N GLN A 465 13.01 -0.49 -0.97
CA GLN A 465 11.91 0.00 -0.14
C GLN A 465 12.44 0.74 1.10
N LYS A 466 13.29 0.10 1.90
CA LYS A 466 13.56 0.52 3.28
C LYS A 466 14.82 1.37 3.43
N LEU A 467 15.77 1.28 2.52
CA LEU A 467 17.01 2.06 2.54
C LEU A 467 17.01 3.19 1.51
N PHE A 468 16.50 2.96 0.29
CA PHE A 468 16.49 3.99 -0.75
C PHE A 468 15.24 4.85 -0.71
N LEU A 469 14.07 4.27 -0.45
CA LEU A 469 12.81 5.01 -0.35
C LEU A 469 12.38 5.28 1.09
N GLU A 470 13.08 4.68 2.07
CA GLU A 470 12.84 4.83 3.51
C GLU A 470 11.41 4.48 3.96
N LEU A 471 10.72 3.65 3.19
CA LEU A 471 9.37 3.17 3.49
C LEU A 471 9.41 2.03 4.52
N ASP A 472 8.83 2.24 5.70
CA ASP A 472 8.82 1.25 6.80
C ASP A 472 10.23 0.81 7.22
N ALA A 473 11.16 1.77 7.38
CA ALA A 473 12.57 1.52 7.66
C ALA A 473 12.87 0.86 9.03
N ASN A 474 11.85 0.70 9.89
CA ASN A 474 11.98 0.22 11.27
C ASN A 474 12.11 -1.30 11.40
N LYS A 475 11.86 -2.06 10.33
CA LYS A 475 11.91 -3.54 10.34
C LYS A 475 12.68 -4.07 9.16
N LEU A 476 13.85 -4.62 9.39
CA LEU A 476 14.69 -5.18 8.34
C LEU A 476 14.90 -6.68 8.57
N SER A 477 14.92 -7.45 7.49
CA SER A 477 15.39 -8.83 7.54
C SER A 477 16.85 -8.84 8.00
N HIS A 478 17.29 -9.93 8.65
CA HIS A 478 18.67 -10.06 9.13
C HIS A 478 19.72 -9.76 8.04
N LYS A 479 19.44 -10.14 6.79
CA LYS A 479 20.34 -9.92 5.66
C LYS A 479 20.47 -8.45 5.30
N VAL A 480 19.35 -7.74 5.21
CA VAL A 480 19.34 -6.30 4.91
C VAL A 480 19.85 -5.49 6.11
N GLN A 481 19.53 -5.91 7.34
CA GLN A 481 20.10 -5.31 8.55
C GLN A 481 21.62 -5.42 8.57
N ALA A 482 22.19 -6.57 8.22
CA ALA A 482 23.64 -6.74 8.13
C ALA A 482 24.28 -5.83 7.07
N LEU A 483 23.61 -5.64 5.92
CA LEU A 483 24.05 -4.65 4.92
C LEU A 483 23.96 -3.23 5.46
N LYS A 484 22.84 -2.84 6.08
CA LYS A 484 22.65 -1.52 6.70
C LYS A 484 23.76 -1.23 7.72
N THR A 485 24.06 -2.17 8.62
CA THR A 485 25.13 -2.01 9.61
C THR A 485 26.47 -1.73 8.94
N LYS A 486 26.83 -2.44 7.87
CA LYS A 486 28.09 -2.19 7.13
C LYS A 486 28.09 -0.88 6.33
N LEU A 487 26.92 -0.45 5.86
CA LEU A 487 26.76 0.79 5.09
C LEU A 487 26.91 2.03 5.96
N PHE A 488 26.46 1.95 7.23
CA PHE A 488 26.44 3.05 8.18
C PHE A 488 27.44 2.92 9.33
N SER A 489 28.18 1.81 9.44
CA SER A 489 29.40 1.79 10.24
C SER A 489 30.37 2.79 9.64
N GLU A 490 30.94 3.67 10.47
CA GLU A 490 32.16 4.40 10.11
C GLU A 490 33.19 3.33 9.71
N LEU A 491 33.40 3.20 8.41
CA LEU A 491 34.47 2.38 7.87
C LEU A 491 35.74 3.17 8.16
N GLU A 492 36.31 2.98 9.35
CA GLU A 492 37.71 3.29 9.63
C GLU A 492 38.62 2.63 8.57
#